data_AF-G4U285-F1
#
_entry.id   AF-G4U285-F1
#
_cell.length_a   1.000
_cell.length_b   1.000
_cell.length_c   1.000
_cell.angle_alpha   90.00
_cell.angle_beta   90.00
_cell.angle_gamma   90.00
#
_symmetry.space_group_name_H-M   'P 1'
#
loop_
_entity.id
_entity.type
_entity.pdbx_description
1 polymer ?
#
loop_
_entity_poly.entity_id
_entity_poly.type
_entity_poly.pdbx_seq_one_letter_code
_entity_poly.pdbx_strand_id
1 'polypeptide(L)'
;MASGEGSTTEKFCTTLARELANYIPKLAPHIAEAVKRNPAIVRHSFDEQFRTLIIGPLCHWQRRVIIVIDAVDECKSGIQRNELLETLAVAARESVNLKIFITSRPDPVSAAILEPLSIKAKLEDRLHDVTHRDNVDDIATYIHKSLDGVLSRDQRQRLVQKANGLFIWASTACRLLRSKTTIVTPKSVYHRLISADQAGAIDDVYDLVFERIEPEFHSAMCEMLAVFLVAFEPLTVDDLEDLFTHVGAHGSARGLIQNLGSVFIEDQTTHLVQFRHPTLVEYLRRRTRATTPEIGGRVHLDI
;
A
#
# COMPACT_ATOMS: atom_id res chain seq x y z
N MET A 1 0.39 7.40 7.74
CA MET A 1 0.77 6.05 8.19
C MET A 1 1.47 5.32 7.05
N ALA A 2 2.77 5.57 6.88
CA ALA A 2 3.67 4.83 6.00
C ALA A 2 5.02 4.60 6.71
N SER A 3 4.96 4.20 7.97
CA SER A 3 6.09 3.58 8.67
C SER A 3 5.94 2.06 8.48
N GLY A 4 6.95 1.39 7.93
CA GLY A 4 7.07 -0.07 7.88
C GLY A 4 7.30 -0.70 9.26
N GLU A 5 6.51 -0.28 10.23
CA GLU A 5 6.28 -0.98 11.48
C GLU A 5 4.77 -1.17 11.56
N GLY A 6 4.28 -2.40 11.72
CA GLY A 6 2.85 -2.69 11.68
C GLY A 6 1.97 -1.78 12.56
N SER A 7 0.66 -1.76 12.29
CA SER A 7 -0.25 -0.86 13.01
C SER A 7 -0.68 -1.47 14.36
N THR A 8 -0.87 -0.62 15.38
CA THR A 8 -1.50 -1.02 16.66
C THR A 8 -2.99 -0.72 16.63
N THR A 9 -3.77 -1.37 17.50
CA THR A 9 -5.23 -1.16 17.57
C THR A 9 -5.64 0.01 18.47
N GLU A 10 -4.69 0.68 19.13
CA GLU A 10 -4.94 1.70 20.17
C GLU A 10 -5.81 2.87 19.69
N LYS A 11 -5.62 3.32 18.45
CA LYS A 11 -6.37 4.44 17.87
C LYS A 11 -7.49 3.98 16.93
N PHE A 12 -7.71 2.67 16.81
CA PHE A 12 -8.63 2.13 15.80
C PHE A 12 -10.06 2.62 16.03
N CYS A 13 -10.61 2.44 17.23
CA CYS A 13 -11.99 2.82 17.55
C CYS A 13 -12.22 4.33 17.46
N THR A 14 -11.28 5.15 17.93
CA THR A 14 -11.39 6.61 17.88
C THR A 14 -11.27 7.15 16.46
N THR A 15 -10.37 6.58 15.66
CA THR A 15 -10.24 6.92 14.23
C THR A 15 -11.51 6.54 13.49
N LEU A 16 -12.01 5.32 13.68
CA LEU A 16 -13.21 4.85 13.01
C LEU A 16 -14.45 5.66 13.42
N ALA A 17 -14.59 6.04 14.70
CA ALA A 17 -15.68 6.90 15.15
C ALA A 17 -15.61 8.28 14.50
N ARG A 18 -14.41 8.88 14.40
CA ARG A 18 -14.21 10.15 13.70
C ARG A 18 -14.61 10.03 12.22
N GLU A 19 -14.16 8.99 11.53
CA GLU A 19 -14.52 8.76 10.13
C GLU A 19 -16.03 8.56 9.97
N LEU A 20 -16.68 7.79 10.85
CA LEU A 20 -18.14 7.64 10.84
C LEU A 20 -18.88 8.98 11.01
N ALA A 21 -18.40 9.85 11.90
CA ALA A 21 -18.97 11.19 12.06
C ALA A 21 -18.76 12.06 10.81
N ASN A 22 -17.61 11.93 10.14
CA ASN A 22 -17.32 12.68 8.91
C ASN A 22 -18.19 12.21 7.73
N TYR A 23 -18.27 10.90 7.50
CA TYR A 23 -19.04 10.32 6.38
C TYR A 23 -20.55 10.28 6.65
N ILE A 24 -20.96 10.19 7.92
CA ILE A 24 -22.36 10.16 8.35
C ILE A 24 -22.54 11.21 9.46
N PRO A 25 -22.66 12.51 9.12
CA PRO A 25 -22.76 13.59 10.10
C PRO A 25 -23.89 13.44 11.13
N LYS A 26 -24.94 12.68 10.79
CA LYS A 26 -26.03 12.33 11.72
C LYS A 26 -25.59 11.48 12.92
N LEU A 27 -24.46 10.76 12.81
CA LEU A 27 -23.88 9.98 13.91
C LEU A 27 -23.03 10.83 14.87
N ALA A 28 -22.54 11.99 14.43
CA ALA A 28 -21.70 12.87 15.24
C ALA A 28 -22.28 13.20 16.63
N PRO A 29 -23.57 13.61 16.79
CA PRO A 29 -24.13 13.86 18.13
C PRO A 29 -24.17 12.62 19.01
N HIS A 30 -24.41 11.43 18.43
CA HIS A 30 -24.45 10.17 19.19
C HIS A 30 -23.06 9.74 19.66
N ILE A 31 -22.04 9.92 18.83
CA ILE A 31 -20.63 9.66 19.18
C ILE A 31 -20.18 10.65 20.26
N ALA A 32 -20.48 11.94 20.09
CA ALA A 32 -20.13 12.97 21.07
C ALA A 32 -20.80 12.71 22.43
N GLU A 33 -22.07 12.29 22.43
CA GLU A 33 -22.78 11.92 23.65
C GLU A 33 -22.16 10.67 24.33
N ALA A 34 -21.75 9.67 23.56
CA ALA A 34 -21.08 8.48 24.09
C ALA A 34 -19.77 8.85 24.82
N VAL A 35 -18.97 9.75 24.24
CA VAL A 35 -17.74 10.28 24.86
C VAL A 35 -18.05 11.15 26.08
N LYS A 36 -19.09 12.00 26.05
CA LYS A 36 -19.50 12.81 27.20
C LYS A 36 -19.91 11.95 28.40
N ARG A 37 -20.62 10.84 28.15
CA ARG A 37 -21.06 9.90 29.20
C ARG A 37 -19.92 9.07 29.77
N ASN A 38 -18.93 8.73 28.94
CA ASN A 38 -17.73 8.04 29.38
C ASN A 38 -16.46 8.76 28.89
N PRO A 39 -16.01 9.82 29.58
CA PRO A 39 -14.81 10.57 29.18
C PRO A 39 -13.53 9.73 29.20
N ALA A 40 -13.50 8.64 29.96
CA ALA A 40 -12.37 7.73 30.08
C ALA A 40 -12.38 6.62 29.02
N ILE A 41 -13.35 6.58 28.11
CA ILE A 41 -13.58 5.45 27.17
C ILE A 41 -12.31 5.03 26.41
N VAL A 42 -11.43 5.96 26.06
CA VAL A 42 -10.17 5.66 25.35
C VAL A 42 -9.17 4.79 26.14
N ARG A 43 -9.37 4.63 27.46
CA ARG A 43 -8.56 3.78 28.34
C ARG A 43 -9.21 2.42 28.62
N HIS A 44 -10.41 2.18 28.10
CA HIS A 44 -11.14 0.93 28.28
C HIS A 44 -10.61 -0.17 27.35
N SER A 45 -11.11 -1.39 27.50
CA SER A 45 -10.79 -2.49 26.59
C SER A 45 -11.19 -2.16 25.14
N PHE A 46 -10.57 -2.83 24.18
CA PHE A 46 -10.88 -2.61 22.76
C PHE A 46 -12.36 -2.85 22.46
N ASP A 47 -12.93 -3.93 23.01
CA ASP A 47 -14.33 -4.29 22.87
C ASP A 47 -15.28 -3.20 23.40
N GLU A 48 -15.02 -2.67 24.61
CA GLU A 48 -15.83 -1.62 25.20
C GLU A 48 -15.77 -0.32 24.38
N GLN A 49 -14.59 0.03 23.88
CA GLN A 49 -14.40 1.15 22.98
C GLN A 49 -15.20 0.95 21.69
N PHE A 50 -15.12 -0.22 21.08
CA PHE A 50 -15.79 -0.52 19.82
C PHE A 50 -17.32 -0.49 19.99
N ARG A 51 -17.85 -1.11 21.04
CA ARG A 51 -19.28 -1.08 21.35
C ARG A 51 -19.78 0.34 21.60
N THR A 52 -19.07 1.11 22.41
CA THR A 52 -19.49 2.45 22.84
C THR A 52 -19.40 3.48 21.71
N LEU A 53 -18.31 3.46 20.93
CA LEU A 53 -18.02 4.49 19.94
C LEU A 53 -18.54 4.15 18.54
N ILE A 54 -18.77 2.86 18.24
CA ILE A 54 -19.14 2.39 16.90
C ILE A 54 -20.56 1.80 16.92
N ILE A 55 -20.78 0.73 17.67
CA ILE A 55 -22.07 -0.01 17.64
C ILE A 55 -23.21 0.83 18.21
N GLY A 56 -23.00 1.44 19.38
CA GLY A 56 -24.00 2.31 20.03
C GLY A 56 -24.51 3.40 19.09
N PRO A 57 -23.63 4.23 18.48
CA PRO A 57 -24.04 5.22 17.49
C PRO A 57 -24.73 4.61 16.26
N LEU A 58 -24.23 3.50 15.73
CA LEU A 58 -24.83 2.83 14.56
C LEU A 58 -26.26 2.33 14.80
N CYS A 59 -26.67 2.06 16.04
CA CYS A 59 -28.06 1.74 16.36
C CYS A 59 -29.05 2.87 16.01
N HIS A 60 -28.58 4.12 15.95
CA HIS A 60 -29.38 5.27 15.52
C HIS A 60 -29.42 5.45 14.00
N TRP A 61 -28.80 4.55 13.25
CA TRP A 61 -28.69 4.62 11.80
C TRP A 61 -29.40 3.43 11.13
N GLN A 62 -30.42 3.75 10.32
CA GLN A 62 -31.29 2.75 9.69
C GLN A 62 -30.74 2.22 8.36
N ARG A 63 -29.59 2.72 7.88
CA ARG A 63 -28.98 2.27 6.63
C ARG A 63 -27.78 1.38 6.93
N ARG A 64 -27.44 0.52 5.97
CA ARG A 64 -26.25 -0.33 6.07
C ARG A 64 -24.98 0.51 6.05
N VAL A 65 -24.02 0.12 6.87
CA VAL A 65 -22.66 0.65 6.92
C VAL A 65 -21.70 -0.50 6.64
N ILE A 66 -20.77 -0.27 5.73
CA ILE A 66 -19.72 -1.22 5.39
C ILE A 66 -18.41 -0.64 5.93
N ILE A 67 -17.74 -1.39 6.79
CA ILE A 67 -16.40 -1.08 7.26
C ILE A 67 -15.43 -1.97 6.48
N VAL A 68 -14.48 -1.35 5.79
CA VAL A 68 -13.40 -2.03 5.08
C VAL A 68 -12.14 -1.93 5.91
N ILE A 69 -11.55 -3.07 6.26
CA ILE A 69 -10.29 -3.16 7.01
C ILE A 69 -9.29 -3.87 6.11
N ASP A 70 -8.32 -3.10 5.63
CA ASP A 70 -7.31 -3.61 4.72
C ASP A 70 -6.08 -4.13 5.49
N ALA A 71 -5.52 -5.25 5.03
CA ALA A 71 -4.29 -5.88 5.50
C ALA A 71 -4.21 -6.09 7.03
N VAL A 72 -5.20 -6.78 7.61
CA VAL A 72 -5.24 -7.00 9.08
C VAL A 72 -4.03 -7.80 9.60
N ASP A 73 -3.35 -8.55 8.74
CA ASP A 73 -2.13 -9.27 9.07
C ASP A 73 -0.93 -8.35 9.36
N GLU A 74 -0.98 -7.09 8.95
CA GLU A 74 0.02 -6.05 9.27
C GLU A 74 -0.15 -5.45 10.69
N CYS A 75 -1.01 -6.05 11.52
CA CYS A 75 -1.09 -5.68 12.92
C CYS A 75 0.16 -6.18 13.69
N LYS A 76 0.85 -5.26 14.38
CA LYS A 76 2.11 -5.53 15.12
C LYS A 76 1.99 -6.66 16.12
N SER A 77 0.88 -6.70 16.85
CA SER A 77 0.66 -7.64 17.94
C SER A 77 -0.39 -8.66 17.53
N GLY A 78 -0.02 -9.93 17.48
CA GLY A 78 -0.97 -11.01 17.23
C GLY A 78 -2.10 -11.06 18.26
N ILE A 79 -1.82 -10.66 19.52
CA ILE A 79 -2.85 -10.57 20.57
C ILE A 79 -3.86 -9.45 20.23
N GLN A 80 -3.38 -8.26 19.88
CA GLN A 80 -4.26 -7.15 19.49
C GLN A 80 -5.05 -7.47 18.22
N ARG A 81 -4.42 -8.16 17.25
CA ARG A 81 -5.08 -8.64 16.04
C ARG A 81 -6.23 -9.59 16.36
N ASN A 82 -5.99 -10.55 17.25
CA ASN A 82 -7.01 -11.51 17.65
C ASN A 82 -8.17 -10.82 18.38
N GLU A 83 -7.88 -9.92 19.34
CA GLU A 83 -8.90 -9.13 20.05
C GLU A 83 -9.75 -8.28 19.09
N LEU A 84 -9.11 -7.67 18.08
CA LEU A 84 -9.79 -6.94 17.00
C LEU A 84 -10.74 -7.87 16.23
N LEU A 85 -10.25 -9.01 15.74
CA LEU A 85 -11.05 -9.94 14.94
C LEU A 85 -12.22 -10.52 15.74
N GLU A 86 -12.01 -10.89 17.00
CA GLU A 86 -13.07 -11.36 17.91
C GLU A 86 -14.13 -10.29 18.16
N THR A 87 -13.71 -9.04 18.38
CA THR A 87 -14.64 -7.92 18.58
C THR A 87 -15.48 -7.65 17.33
N LEU A 88 -14.84 -7.62 16.15
CA LEU A 88 -15.53 -7.45 14.87
C LEU A 88 -16.51 -8.61 14.59
N ALA A 89 -16.12 -9.83 14.96
CA ALA A 89 -16.94 -11.04 14.86
C ALA A 89 -18.23 -10.93 15.68
N VAL A 90 -18.13 -10.45 16.91
CA VAL A 90 -19.27 -10.22 17.79
C VAL A 90 -20.15 -9.09 17.25
N ALA A 91 -19.54 -7.95 16.92
CA ALA A 91 -20.23 -6.78 16.40
C ALA A 91 -21.04 -7.05 15.12
N ALA A 92 -20.50 -7.83 14.19
CA ALA A 92 -21.18 -8.21 12.95
C ALA A 92 -22.42 -9.08 13.18
N ARG A 93 -22.47 -9.83 14.30
CA ARG A 93 -23.63 -10.62 14.71
C ARG A 93 -24.69 -9.76 15.42
N GLU A 94 -24.24 -8.80 16.22
CA GLU A 94 -25.13 -7.92 17.00
C GLU A 94 -25.84 -6.87 16.13
N SER A 95 -25.20 -6.37 15.06
CA SER A 95 -25.74 -5.29 14.22
C SER A 95 -26.06 -5.75 12.79
N VAL A 96 -27.36 -5.83 12.46
CA VAL A 96 -27.82 -6.19 11.11
C VAL A 96 -27.40 -5.19 10.02
N ASN A 97 -27.24 -3.92 10.42
CA ASN A 97 -26.85 -2.82 9.53
C ASN A 97 -25.33 -2.72 9.36
N LEU A 98 -24.54 -3.40 10.17
CA LEU A 98 -23.09 -3.45 10.01
C LEU A 98 -22.69 -4.59 9.06
N LYS A 99 -21.80 -4.28 8.13
CA LYS A 99 -21.06 -5.25 7.32
C LYS A 99 -19.58 -4.93 7.45
N ILE A 100 -18.77 -5.96 7.52
CA ILE A 100 -17.33 -5.83 7.69
C ILE A 100 -16.69 -6.61 6.55
N PHE A 101 -15.80 -5.96 5.81
CA PHE A 101 -14.98 -6.56 4.78
C PHE A 101 -13.53 -6.45 5.23
N ILE A 102 -12.84 -7.60 5.29
CA ILE A 102 -11.47 -7.69 5.80
C ILE A 102 -10.61 -8.31 4.72
N THR A 103 -9.44 -7.74 4.48
CA THR A 103 -8.38 -8.39 3.68
C THR A 103 -7.24 -8.81 4.61
N SER A 104 -6.61 -9.93 4.27
CA SER A 104 -5.50 -10.50 5.04
C SER A 104 -4.71 -11.45 4.14
N ARG A 105 -3.38 -11.53 4.33
CA ARG A 105 -2.64 -12.73 3.90
C ARG A 105 -3.13 -13.95 4.69
N PRO A 106 -2.96 -15.18 4.16
CA PRO A 106 -3.34 -16.40 4.86
C PRO A 106 -2.66 -16.50 6.24
N ASP A 107 -3.47 -16.48 7.30
CA ASP A 107 -3.03 -16.66 8.69
C ASP A 107 -3.97 -17.67 9.37
N PRO A 108 -3.48 -18.86 9.77
CA PRO A 108 -4.33 -19.89 10.36
C PRO A 108 -5.05 -19.44 11.64
N VAL A 109 -4.43 -18.57 12.43
CA VAL A 109 -5.00 -18.06 13.68
C VAL A 109 -6.20 -17.16 13.39
N SER A 110 -6.02 -16.16 12.52
CA SER A 110 -7.10 -15.28 12.07
C SER A 110 -8.22 -16.05 11.38
N ALA A 111 -7.88 -17.07 10.58
CA ALA A 111 -8.87 -17.93 9.94
C ALA A 111 -9.71 -18.71 10.97
N ALA A 112 -9.09 -19.25 12.02
CA ALA A 112 -9.80 -19.98 13.07
C ALA A 112 -10.73 -19.08 13.90
N ILE A 113 -10.33 -17.83 14.17
CA ILE A 113 -11.18 -16.85 14.87
C ILE A 113 -12.43 -16.50 14.06
N LEU A 114 -12.27 -16.39 12.73
CA LEU A 114 -13.35 -15.99 11.83
C LEU A 114 -14.20 -17.17 11.33
N GLU A 115 -13.74 -18.42 11.47
CA GLU A 115 -14.46 -19.62 11.02
C GLU A 115 -15.87 -19.78 11.62
N PRO A 116 -16.11 -19.53 12.92
CA PRO A 116 -17.45 -19.64 13.52
C PRO A 116 -18.43 -18.60 12.99
N LEU A 117 -17.93 -17.50 12.42
CA LEU A 117 -18.76 -16.59 11.65
C LEU A 117 -19.01 -17.29 10.32
N SER A 118 -20.26 -17.61 10.03
CA SER A 118 -20.63 -17.93 8.66
C SER A 118 -20.41 -16.67 7.80
N ILE A 119 -19.17 -16.45 7.35
CA ILE A 119 -18.79 -15.40 6.42
C ILE A 119 -19.64 -15.71 5.19
N LYS A 120 -20.71 -14.95 4.97
CA LYS A 120 -21.65 -15.19 3.86
C LYS A 120 -20.98 -15.21 2.48
N ALA A 121 -19.71 -14.82 2.39
CA ALA A 121 -18.78 -15.23 1.35
C ALA A 121 -17.34 -15.17 1.90
N LYS A 122 -16.75 -16.31 2.30
CA LYS A 122 -15.28 -16.40 2.43
C LYS A 122 -14.71 -16.46 1.01
N LEU A 123 -14.19 -15.35 0.54
CA LEU A 123 -13.46 -15.30 -0.72
C LEU A 123 -12.00 -15.60 -0.43
N GLU A 124 -11.63 -16.87 -0.52
CA GLU A 124 -10.22 -17.24 -0.59
C GLU A 124 -9.76 -17.06 -2.02
N ASP A 125 -9.42 -15.83 -2.38
CA ASP A 125 -8.72 -15.61 -3.63
C ASP A 125 -7.24 -15.97 -3.43
N ARG A 126 -6.71 -16.82 -4.32
CA ARG A 126 -5.34 -17.34 -4.22
C ARG A 126 -4.34 -16.37 -4.85
N LEU A 127 -4.56 -15.08 -4.68
CA LEU A 127 -3.70 -14.00 -5.20
C LEU A 127 -2.25 -14.09 -4.70
N HIS A 128 -2.01 -14.82 -3.60
CA HIS A 128 -0.70 -15.05 -3.02
C HIS A 128 0.04 -16.25 -3.63
N ASP A 129 -0.67 -17.21 -4.25
CA ASP A 129 -0.06 -18.33 -4.93
C ASP A 129 0.35 -17.89 -6.34
N VAL A 130 1.58 -17.39 -6.44
CA VAL A 130 2.18 -16.94 -7.70
C VAL A 130 2.22 -18.03 -8.78
N THR A 131 2.05 -19.30 -8.41
CA THR A 131 2.01 -20.42 -9.36
C THR A 131 0.59 -20.76 -9.82
N HIS A 132 -0.43 -20.17 -9.20
CA HIS A 132 -1.82 -20.40 -9.55
C HIS A 132 -2.16 -19.87 -10.94
N ARG A 133 -2.91 -20.65 -11.70
CA ARG A 133 -3.23 -20.35 -13.11
C ARG A 133 -3.97 -19.03 -13.28
N ASP A 134 -4.93 -18.73 -12.40
CA ASP A 134 -5.72 -17.49 -12.47
C ASP A 134 -4.83 -16.25 -12.38
N ASN A 135 -3.81 -16.24 -11.49
CA ASN A 135 -2.86 -15.14 -11.39
C ASN A 135 -2.03 -14.99 -12.68
N VAL A 136 -1.61 -16.10 -13.27
CA VAL A 136 -0.85 -16.09 -14.53
C VAL A 136 -1.72 -15.57 -15.68
N ASP A 137 -2.98 -15.99 -15.76
CA ASP A 137 -3.93 -15.60 -16.80
C ASP A 137 -4.33 -14.12 -16.66
N ASP A 138 -4.50 -13.61 -15.44
CA ASP A 138 -4.76 -12.19 -15.17
C ASP A 138 -3.55 -11.32 -15.50
N ILE A 139 -2.34 -11.76 -15.13
CA ILE A 139 -1.09 -11.09 -15.52
C ILE A 139 -0.94 -11.10 -17.04
N ALA A 140 -1.24 -12.22 -17.70
CA ALA A 140 -1.20 -12.32 -19.15
C ALA A 140 -2.15 -11.32 -19.79
N THR A 141 -3.40 -11.29 -19.33
CA THR A 141 -4.41 -10.34 -19.80
C THR A 141 -3.95 -8.90 -19.61
N TYR A 142 -3.42 -8.56 -18.43
CA TYR A 142 -2.92 -7.23 -18.12
C TYR A 142 -1.74 -6.82 -19.01
N ILE A 143 -0.71 -7.67 -19.14
CA ILE A 143 0.48 -7.40 -19.96
C ILE A 143 0.11 -7.29 -21.43
N HIS A 144 -0.71 -8.21 -21.93
CA HIS A 144 -1.14 -8.19 -23.34
C HIS A 144 -1.87 -6.91 -23.68
N LYS A 145 -2.80 -6.48 -22.83
CA LYS A 145 -3.55 -5.24 -23.03
C LYS A 145 -2.68 -3.99 -22.83
N SER A 146 -1.83 -3.98 -21.81
CA SER A 146 -1.02 -2.80 -21.46
C SER A 146 0.09 -2.49 -22.46
N LEU A 147 0.64 -3.52 -23.11
CA LEU A 147 1.78 -3.39 -24.02
C LEU A 147 1.40 -3.67 -25.47
N ASP A 148 0.10 -3.67 -25.79
CA ASP A 148 -0.35 -3.76 -27.17
C ASP A 148 0.15 -2.55 -27.98
N GLY A 149 0.68 -2.82 -29.17
CA GLY A 149 1.37 -1.82 -29.99
C GLY A 149 2.74 -1.36 -29.47
N VAL A 150 3.14 -1.72 -28.24
CA VAL A 150 4.47 -1.39 -27.68
C VAL A 150 5.47 -2.53 -27.92
N LEU A 151 5.03 -3.78 -27.69
CA LEU A 151 5.85 -4.98 -27.86
C LEU A 151 5.12 -6.02 -28.73
N SER A 152 5.90 -6.88 -29.39
CA SER A 152 5.36 -8.03 -30.10
C SER A 152 4.65 -9.01 -29.15
N ARG A 153 3.77 -9.86 -29.68
CA ARG A 153 3.05 -10.87 -28.87
C ARG A 153 4.02 -11.80 -28.13
N ASP A 154 5.11 -12.21 -28.78
CA ASP A 154 6.12 -13.11 -28.19
C ASP A 154 6.89 -12.45 -27.05
N GLN A 155 7.27 -11.17 -27.21
CA GLN A 155 7.89 -10.40 -26.13
C GLN A 155 6.95 -10.23 -24.94
N ARG A 156 5.66 -9.95 -25.19
CA ARG A 156 4.65 -9.89 -24.13
C ARG A 156 4.53 -11.22 -23.39
N GLN A 157 4.50 -12.35 -24.11
CA GLN A 157 4.45 -13.69 -23.50
C GLN A 157 5.67 -13.97 -22.62
N ARG A 158 6.87 -13.56 -23.03
CA ARG A 158 8.08 -13.70 -22.20
C ARG A 158 8.01 -12.87 -20.92
N LEU A 159 7.42 -11.68 -20.96
CA LEU A 159 7.19 -10.87 -19.76
C LEU A 159 6.18 -11.51 -18.80
N VAL A 160 5.14 -12.19 -19.32
CA VAL A 160 4.21 -12.96 -18.49
C VAL A 160 4.95 -14.04 -17.70
N GLN A 161 5.81 -14.81 -18.38
CA GLN A 161 6.64 -15.82 -17.72
C GLN A 161 7.61 -15.19 -16.73
N LYS A 162 8.21 -14.05 -17.08
CA LYS A 162 9.18 -13.34 -16.23
C LYS A 162 8.53 -12.76 -14.97
N ALA A 163 7.26 -12.37 -15.03
CA ALA A 163 6.52 -11.87 -13.88
C ALA A 163 6.34 -12.93 -12.79
N ASN A 164 6.36 -14.22 -13.15
CA ASN A 164 6.28 -15.35 -12.23
C ASN A 164 5.17 -15.17 -11.18
N GLY A 165 3.95 -14.84 -11.63
CA GLY A 165 2.79 -14.65 -10.77
C GLY A 165 2.73 -13.35 -9.95
N LEU A 166 3.74 -12.48 -10.04
CA LEU A 166 3.77 -11.23 -9.28
C LEU A 166 3.19 -10.06 -10.07
N PHE A 167 1.97 -9.66 -9.72
CA PHE A 167 1.28 -8.56 -10.40
C PHE A 167 1.98 -7.20 -10.21
N ILE A 168 2.59 -6.96 -9.05
CA ILE A 168 3.39 -5.74 -8.81
C ILE A 168 4.59 -5.67 -9.77
N TRP A 169 5.20 -6.81 -10.08
CA TRP A 169 6.26 -6.90 -11.09
C TRP A 169 5.70 -6.56 -12.47
N ALA A 170 4.60 -7.20 -12.88
CA ALA A 170 3.97 -6.99 -14.19
C ALA A 170 3.54 -5.53 -14.41
N SER A 171 2.88 -4.93 -13.42
CA SER A 171 2.39 -3.56 -13.47
C SER A 171 3.52 -2.52 -13.49
N THR A 172 4.57 -2.71 -12.68
CA THR A 172 5.74 -1.82 -12.68
C THR A 172 6.51 -1.92 -13.99
N ALA A 173 6.76 -3.14 -14.49
CA ALA A 173 7.40 -3.37 -15.78
C ALA A 173 6.62 -2.75 -16.94
N CYS A 174 5.29 -2.88 -16.95
CA CYS A 174 4.45 -2.25 -17.98
C CYS A 174 4.54 -0.72 -17.95
N ARG A 175 4.52 -0.10 -16.76
CA ARG A 175 4.70 1.36 -16.62
C ARG A 175 6.07 1.79 -17.11
N LEU A 176 7.11 1.05 -16.78
CA LEU A 176 8.47 1.31 -17.24
C LEU A 176 8.55 1.29 -18.78
N LEU A 177 7.96 0.29 -19.42
CA LEU A 177 7.96 0.13 -20.88
C LEU A 177 7.11 1.18 -21.62
N ARG A 178 6.11 1.74 -20.94
CA ARG A 178 5.25 2.81 -21.48
C ARG A 178 5.73 4.22 -21.14
N SER A 179 6.75 4.36 -20.29
CA SER A 179 7.27 5.66 -19.91
C SER A 179 7.71 6.42 -21.16
N LYS A 180 7.31 7.69 -21.23
CA LYS A 180 7.69 8.61 -22.32
C LYS A 180 9.01 9.32 -22.05
N THR A 181 9.69 9.02 -20.94
CA THR A 181 11.00 9.59 -20.63
C THR A 181 11.99 9.18 -21.71
N THR A 182 12.54 10.19 -22.38
CA THR A 182 13.03 10.17 -23.78
C THR A 182 14.36 9.46 -24.01
N ILE A 183 15.03 8.99 -22.95
CA ILE A 183 16.42 8.51 -23.05
C ILE A 183 16.51 7.02 -23.38
N VAL A 184 15.58 6.19 -22.89
CA VAL A 184 15.67 4.72 -23.02
C VAL A 184 14.51 4.16 -23.83
N THR A 185 14.82 3.47 -24.93
CA THR A 185 13.78 2.85 -25.78
C THR A 185 13.07 1.70 -25.04
N PRO A 186 11.78 1.43 -25.32
CA PRO A 186 11.07 0.29 -24.75
C PRO A 186 11.76 -1.05 -25.02
N LYS A 187 12.46 -1.19 -26.15
CA LYS A 187 13.25 -2.38 -26.47
C LYS A 187 14.41 -2.58 -25.49
N SER A 188 15.15 -1.52 -25.14
CA SER A 188 16.25 -1.61 -24.17
C SER A 188 15.74 -2.01 -22.79
N VAL A 189 14.66 -1.37 -22.33
CA VAL A 189 13.99 -1.70 -21.05
C VAL A 189 13.54 -3.17 -21.03
N TYR A 190 12.93 -3.64 -22.13
CA TYR A 190 12.51 -5.04 -22.26
C TYR A 190 13.70 -6.01 -22.13
N HIS A 191 14.82 -5.73 -22.81
CA HIS A 191 16.00 -6.59 -22.72
C HIS A 191 16.53 -6.68 -21.30
N ARG A 192 16.58 -5.55 -20.58
CA ARG A 192 16.99 -5.51 -19.17
C ARG A 192 16.04 -6.28 -18.24
N LEU A 193 14.73 -6.16 -18.45
CA LEU A 193 13.72 -6.91 -17.69
C LEU A 193 13.84 -8.42 -17.87
N ILE A 194 14.14 -8.87 -19.10
CA ILE A 194 14.28 -10.31 -19.38
C ILE A 194 15.63 -10.85 -18.91
N SER A 195 16.69 -10.03 -18.93
CA SER A 195 18.04 -10.43 -18.52
C SER A 195 18.24 -10.49 -17.00
N ALA A 196 17.33 -9.97 -16.20
CA ALA A 196 17.36 -10.14 -14.74
C ALA A 196 17.52 -11.62 -14.37
N ASP A 197 18.30 -11.97 -13.35
CA ASP A 197 18.62 -13.38 -13.10
C ASP A 197 17.41 -14.16 -12.57
N GLN A 198 16.60 -13.53 -11.71
CA GLN A 198 15.48 -14.18 -11.05
C GLN A 198 14.13 -13.70 -11.61
N ALA A 199 13.26 -14.64 -11.98
CA ALA A 199 11.90 -14.34 -12.39
C ALA A 199 11.09 -13.84 -11.18
N GLY A 200 10.30 -12.78 -11.36
CA GLY A 200 9.51 -12.16 -10.29
C GLY A 200 10.33 -11.33 -9.29
N ALA A 201 11.64 -11.18 -9.45
CA ALA A 201 12.44 -10.32 -8.58
C ALA A 201 12.03 -8.85 -8.75
N ILE A 202 11.22 -8.34 -7.81
CA ILE A 202 10.74 -6.97 -7.84
C ILE A 202 11.87 -5.95 -7.60
N ASP A 203 12.87 -6.34 -6.81
CA ASP A 203 14.06 -5.52 -6.55
C ASP A 203 14.83 -5.20 -7.83
N ASP A 204 14.96 -6.16 -8.74
CA ASP A 204 15.61 -5.94 -10.04
C ASP A 204 14.84 -4.88 -10.85
N VAL A 205 13.50 -4.93 -10.82
CA VAL A 205 12.67 -3.92 -11.50
C VAL A 205 12.84 -2.54 -10.87
N TYR A 206 12.98 -2.46 -9.54
CA TYR A 206 13.30 -1.20 -8.86
C TYR A 206 14.68 -0.68 -9.23
N ASP A 207 15.71 -1.54 -9.28
CA ASP A 207 17.03 -1.17 -9.79
C ASP A 207 16.91 -0.57 -11.21
N LEU A 208 16.12 -1.18 -12.11
CA LEU A 208 15.87 -0.63 -13.45
C LEU A 208 15.16 0.74 -13.44
N VAL A 209 14.29 1.01 -12.46
CA VAL A 209 13.60 2.31 -12.32
C VAL A 209 14.64 3.39 -12.08
N PHE A 210 15.56 3.14 -11.15
CA PHE A 210 16.54 4.12 -10.69
C PHE A 210 17.70 4.33 -11.66
N GLU A 211 18.16 3.27 -12.34
CA GLU A 211 19.20 3.37 -13.37
C GLU A 211 18.81 4.20 -14.60
N ARG A 212 17.56 4.68 -14.69
CA ARG A 212 17.14 5.63 -15.73
C ARG A 212 17.54 7.06 -15.44
N ILE A 213 17.85 7.36 -14.18
CA ILE A 213 18.34 8.66 -13.78
C ILE A 213 19.81 8.73 -14.18
N GLU A 214 20.25 9.87 -14.72
CA GLU A 214 21.65 10.01 -15.10
C GLU A 214 22.52 10.01 -13.83
N PRO A 215 23.73 9.42 -13.87
CA PRO A 215 24.58 9.28 -12.67
C PRO A 215 24.84 10.59 -11.92
N GLU A 216 24.88 11.72 -12.63
CA GLU A 216 25.05 13.06 -12.04
C GLU A 216 23.86 13.50 -11.15
N PHE A 217 22.66 12.98 -11.37
CA PHE A 217 21.47 13.28 -10.57
C PHE A 217 21.16 12.23 -9.49
N HIS A 218 21.98 11.17 -9.37
CA HIS A 218 21.74 10.11 -8.39
C HIS A 218 21.78 10.62 -6.95
N SER A 219 22.72 11.51 -6.59
CA SER A 219 22.81 12.05 -5.23
C SER A 219 21.55 12.81 -4.85
N ALA A 220 21.13 13.75 -5.70
CA ALA A 220 19.92 14.54 -5.50
C ALA A 220 18.66 13.66 -5.43
N MET A 221 18.56 12.64 -6.29
CA MET A 221 17.47 11.67 -6.21
C MET A 221 17.46 10.94 -4.86
N CYS A 222 18.60 10.44 -4.40
CA CYS A 222 18.71 9.76 -3.12
C CYS A 222 18.30 10.66 -1.95
N GLU A 223 18.78 11.91 -1.91
CA GLU A 223 18.40 12.89 -0.88
C GLU A 223 16.88 13.14 -0.87
N MET A 224 16.28 13.37 -2.05
CA MET A 224 14.84 13.58 -2.15
C MET A 224 14.04 12.33 -1.74
N LEU A 225 14.49 11.13 -2.12
CA LEU A 225 13.87 9.87 -1.71
C LEU A 225 13.99 9.64 -0.20
N ALA A 226 15.10 10.05 0.42
CA ALA A 226 15.30 9.96 1.86
C ALA A 226 14.30 10.86 2.60
N VAL A 227 14.18 12.13 2.21
CA VAL A 227 13.18 13.07 2.76
C VAL A 227 11.77 12.50 2.64
N PHE A 228 11.42 11.96 1.46
CA PHE A 228 10.12 11.37 1.23
C PHE A 228 9.88 10.11 2.09
N LEU A 229 10.90 9.30 2.31
CA LEU A 229 10.83 8.06 3.09
C LEU A 229 10.69 8.31 4.60
N VAL A 230 11.23 9.44 5.10
CA VAL A 230 11.11 9.84 6.51
C VAL A 230 9.88 10.72 6.79
N ALA A 231 9.21 11.23 5.76
CA ALA A 231 8.01 12.04 5.90
C ALA A 231 6.94 11.27 6.70
N PHE A 232 6.43 11.91 7.76
CA PHE A 232 5.47 11.28 8.68
C PHE A 232 4.09 11.07 8.01
N GLU A 233 3.70 12.00 7.16
CA GLU A 233 2.47 11.97 6.37
C GLU A 233 2.79 12.15 4.89
N PRO A 234 1.94 11.63 3.98
CA PRO A 234 2.04 11.96 2.56
C PRO A 234 2.06 13.48 2.38
N LEU A 235 2.90 13.95 1.47
CA LEU A 235 3.12 15.36 1.20
C LEU A 235 2.60 15.72 -0.19
N THR A 236 2.15 16.95 -0.38
CA THR A 236 1.88 17.45 -1.73
C THR A 236 3.19 17.69 -2.49
N VAL A 237 3.10 17.87 -3.81
CA VAL A 237 4.27 18.25 -4.62
C VAL A 237 4.87 19.56 -4.12
N ASP A 238 4.02 20.53 -3.78
CA ASP A 238 4.46 21.85 -3.35
C ASP A 238 5.15 21.79 -1.98
N ASP A 239 4.60 21.01 -1.03
CA ASP A 239 5.26 20.77 0.27
C ASP A 239 6.65 20.14 0.10
N LEU A 240 6.81 19.24 -0.87
CA LEU A 240 8.09 18.60 -1.17
C LEU A 240 9.10 19.57 -1.79
N GLU A 241 8.66 20.43 -2.71
CA GLU A 241 9.54 21.48 -3.28
C GLU A 241 10.04 22.44 -2.18
N ASP A 242 9.15 22.84 -1.27
CA ASP A 242 9.50 23.69 -0.13
C ASP A 242 10.49 23.00 0.82
N LEU A 243 10.26 21.71 1.12
CA LEU A 243 11.17 20.93 1.95
C LEU A 243 12.54 20.75 1.28
N PHE A 244 12.58 20.41 -0.01
CA PHE A 244 13.83 20.25 -0.76
C PHE A 244 14.64 21.54 -0.79
N THR A 245 13.97 22.67 -0.97
CA THR A 245 14.60 24.00 -0.87
C THR A 245 15.18 24.24 0.53
N HIS A 246 14.47 23.85 1.58
CA HIS A 246 14.92 24.03 2.96
C HIS A 246 16.10 23.14 3.34
N VAL A 247 16.12 21.87 2.92
CA VAL A 247 17.23 20.94 3.20
C VAL A 247 18.41 21.10 2.24
N GLY A 248 18.29 21.98 1.24
CA GLY A 248 19.34 22.22 0.25
C GLY A 248 19.49 21.11 -0.79
N ALA A 249 18.47 20.25 -0.97
CA ALA A 249 18.49 19.20 -1.97
C ALA A 249 18.47 19.80 -3.38
N HIS A 250 19.39 19.35 -4.25
CA HIS A 250 19.53 19.88 -5.60
C HIS A 250 18.62 19.14 -6.59
N GLY A 251 17.29 19.33 -6.48
CA GLY A 251 16.32 18.70 -7.37
C GLY A 251 14.93 19.32 -7.31
N SER A 252 14.07 18.90 -8.23
CA SER A 252 12.64 19.27 -8.23
C SER A 252 11.78 18.06 -7.88
N ALA A 253 10.86 18.22 -6.93
CA ALA A 253 9.87 17.21 -6.60
C ALA A 253 9.03 16.82 -7.82
N ARG A 254 8.61 17.80 -8.62
CA ARG A 254 7.89 17.53 -9.87
C ARG A 254 8.73 16.71 -10.85
N GLY A 255 10.01 17.05 -11.00
CA GLY A 255 10.96 16.29 -11.81
C GLY A 255 11.13 14.85 -11.33
N LEU A 256 11.28 14.66 -10.01
CA LEU A 256 11.41 13.34 -9.39
C LEU A 256 10.17 12.48 -9.66
N ILE A 257 8.98 13.01 -9.40
CA ILE A 257 7.70 12.29 -9.56
C ILE A 257 7.46 11.96 -11.03
N GLN A 258 7.80 12.86 -11.94
CA GLN A 258 7.70 12.62 -13.38
C GLN A 258 8.64 11.51 -13.84
N ASN A 259 9.89 11.52 -13.37
CA ASN A 259 10.89 10.52 -13.75
C ASN A 259 10.63 9.14 -13.11
N LEU A 260 10.12 9.13 -11.88
CA LEU A 260 9.83 7.94 -11.10
C LEU A 260 8.33 7.60 -11.08
N GLY A 261 7.56 8.05 -12.08
CA GLY A 261 6.10 7.87 -12.14
C GLY A 261 5.63 6.41 -12.24
N SER A 262 6.55 5.48 -12.55
CA SER A 262 6.30 4.03 -12.46
C SER A 262 6.09 3.55 -11.03
N VAL A 263 6.63 4.28 -10.04
CA VAL A 263 6.61 3.90 -8.62
C VAL A 263 5.99 4.95 -7.69
N PHE A 264 5.76 6.18 -8.16
CA PHE A 264 4.97 7.21 -7.45
C PHE A 264 3.57 7.38 -8.03
N ILE A 265 2.62 7.72 -7.17
CA ILE A 265 1.29 8.18 -7.52
C ILE A 265 1.02 9.53 -6.85
N GLU A 266 0.38 10.42 -7.59
CA GLU A 266 -0.22 11.64 -7.07
C GLU A 266 -1.74 11.45 -7.07
N ASP A 267 -2.38 11.63 -5.92
CA ASP A 267 -3.83 11.57 -5.80
C ASP A 267 -4.47 12.80 -6.48
N GLN A 268 -5.43 12.57 -7.37
CA GLN A 268 -6.01 13.64 -8.20
C GLN A 268 -6.88 14.63 -7.42
N THR A 269 -7.32 14.26 -6.20
CA THR A 269 -8.23 15.08 -5.40
C THR A 269 -7.48 15.86 -4.33
N THR A 270 -6.52 15.21 -3.68
CA THR A 270 -5.77 15.73 -2.54
C THR A 270 -4.39 16.23 -2.93
N HIS A 271 -3.91 15.92 -4.14
CA HIS A 271 -2.54 16.20 -4.62
C HIS A 271 -1.43 15.58 -3.77
N LEU A 272 -1.79 14.66 -2.87
CA LEU A 272 -0.83 13.94 -2.03
C LEU A 272 -0.05 12.96 -2.88
N VAL A 273 1.27 12.97 -2.72
CA VAL A 273 2.19 12.07 -3.39
C VAL A 273 2.45 10.89 -2.48
N GLN A 274 2.44 9.68 -3.04
CA GLN A 274 2.68 8.43 -2.31
C GLN A 274 3.47 7.43 -3.16
N PHE A 275 4.17 6.52 -2.49
CA PHE A 275 4.67 5.31 -3.14
C PHE A 275 3.48 4.45 -3.60
N ARG A 276 3.55 3.91 -4.82
CA ARG A 276 2.50 3.06 -5.39
C ARG A 276 2.33 1.74 -4.64
N HIS A 277 3.38 1.25 -4.01
CA HIS A 277 3.36 -0.04 -3.33
C HIS A 277 4.32 -0.06 -2.15
N PRO A 278 3.93 -0.65 -0.99
CA PRO A 278 4.78 -0.76 0.20
C PRO A 278 6.13 -1.45 -0.06
N THR A 279 6.19 -2.42 -0.98
CA THR A 279 7.45 -3.13 -1.30
C THR A 279 8.56 -2.19 -1.78
N LEU A 280 8.24 -1.03 -2.37
CA LEU A 280 9.27 -0.05 -2.72
C LEU A 280 9.86 0.59 -1.46
N VAL A 281 9.03 0.94 -0.48
CA VAL A 281 9.47 1.46 0.82
C VAL A 281 10.40 0.44 1.49
N GLU A 282 10.01 -0.84 1.49
CA GLU A 282 10.83 -1.93 2.04
C GLU A 282 12.17 -2.07 1.29
N TYR A 283 12.15 -2.01 -0.04
CA TYR A 283 13.36 -2.00 -0.86
C TYR A 283 14.27 -0.82 -0.48
N LEU A 284 13.75 0.41 -0.43
CA LEU A 284 14.53 1.60 -0.11
C LEU A 284 15.12 1.52 1.31
N ARG A 285 14.35 1.04 2.29
CA ARG A 285 14.84 0.83 3.66
C ARG A 285 15.95 -0.22 3.74
N ARG A 286 15.87 -1.29 2.95
CA ARG A 286 16.98 -2.26 2.83
C ARG A 286 18.23 -1.61 2.23
N ARG A 287 18.07 -0.71 1.25
CA ARG A 287 19.16 0.05 0.64
C ARG A 287 19.79 1.09 1.58
N THR A 288 19.05 1.61 2.55
CA THR A 288 19.59 2.47 3.63
C THR A 288 20.51 1.72 4.59
N ARG A 289 20.15 0.48 4.95
CA ARG A 289 20.87 -0.31 5.97
C ARG A 289 22.12 -1.01 5.46
N ALA A 290 22.36 -1.02 4.15
CA ALA A 290 23.52 -1.64 3.55
C ALA A 290 24.78 -0.80 3.85
N THR A 291 25.67 -1.30 4.69
CA THR A 291 26.91 -0.63 5.15
C THR A 291 28.05 -0.62 4.13
N THR A 292 27.81 -1.04 2.89
CA THR A 292 28.82 -1.06 1.84
C THR A 292 28.23 -0.50 0.55
N PRO A 293 28.84 0.53 -0.07
CA PRO A 293 28.49 0.90 -1.43
C PRO A 293 28.89 -0.27 -2.34
N GLU A 294 27.92 -1.11 -2.70
CA GLU A 294 28.14 -2.11 -3.73
C GLU A 294 28.48 -1.39 -5.03
N ILE A 295 29.64 -1.74 -5.59
CA ILE A 295 30.17 -1.19 -6.82
C ILE A 295 29.20 -1.55 -7.96
N GLY A 296 28.41 -0.56 -8.41
CA GLY A 296 27.58 -0.66 -9.62
C GLY A 296 26.15 -0.18 -9.42
N GLY A 297 25.88 1.10 -9.72
CA GLY A 297 24.56 1.62 -10.11
C GLY A 297 23.38 1.52 -9.13
N ARG A 298 23.54 0.84 -7.99
CA ARG A 298 22.45 0.58 -7.02
C ARG A 298 22.21 1.79 -6.14
N VAL A 299 20.94 2.06 -5.86
CA VAL A 299 20.52 3.16 -4.96
C VAL A 299 21.00 2.88 -3.55
N HIS A 300 21.66 3.86 -2.94
CA HIS A 300 21.98 3.90 -1.52
C HIS A 300 21.41 5.19 -0.95
N LEU A 301 20.65 5.09 0.13
CA LEU A 301 20.06 6.24 0.82
C LEU A 301 20.80 6.42 2.15
N ASP A 302 21.43 7.57 2.34
CA ASP A 302 21.89 8.00 3.66
C ASP A 302 20.71 8.73 4.32
N ILE A 303 20.26 8.26 5.49
CA ILE A 303 19.10 8.79 6.23
C ILE A 303 19.52 9.15 7.64
#